data_AF-A0A2G9G0I4-F1
#
_entry.id   AF-A0A2G9G0I4-F1
#
_cell.length_a   1.000
_cell.length_b   1.000
_cell.length_c   1.000
_cell.angle_alpha   90.00
_cell.angle_beta   90.00
_cell.angle_gamma   90.00
#
_symmetry.space_group_name_H-M   'P 1'
#
loop_
_entity.id
_entity.type
_entity.pdbx_description
1 polymer ?
#
loop_
_entity_poly.entity_id
_entity_poly.type
_entity_poly.pdbx_seq_one_letter_code
_entity_poly.pdbx_strand_id
1 'polypeptide(L)' 'MTVAGLYMCPLPSPPAIDFSSPEGKKLFTEALHDGNMEGFFKLISSFNTQSEPTFCGLASLTMVLNALAIDPCRIWKGN' A
#
# COMPACT_ATOMS: atom_id res chain seq x y z
N MET A 1 0.20 30.75 12.12
CA MET A 1 0.09 29.31 12.45
C MET A 1 0.87 28.58 11.36
N THR A 2 2.07 28.10 11.65
CA THR A 2 2.90 27.40 10.67
C THR A 2 2.28 26.04 10.39
N VAL A 3 1.87 25.78 9.16
CA VAL A 3 1.45 24.46 8.71
C VAL A 3 2.63 23.52 8.91
N ALA A 4 2.50 22.56 9.84
CA ALA A 4 3.47 21.49 9.96
C ALA A 4 3.52 20.76 8.61
N GLY A 5 4.72 20.66 8.02
CA GLY A 5 4.89 19.96 6.75
C GLY A 5 4.47 18.50 6.88
N LEU A 6 3.91 17.93 5.79
CA LEU A 6 3.45 16.53 5.72
C LEU A 6 4.61 15.50 5.72
N TYR A 7 5.85 15.95 5.80
CA TYR A 7 7.02 15.09 5.79
C TYR A 7 7.27 14.54 7.20
N MET A 8 7.39 13.21 7.30
CA MET A 8 7.65 12.50 8.56
C MET A 8 6.59 12.75 9.64
N CYS A 9 5.32 12.87 9.26
CA CYS A 9 4.23 12.94 10.23
C CYS A 9 4.26 11.71 11.15
N PRO A 10 4.20 11.90 12.48
CA PRO A 10 4.17 10.79 13.41
C PRO A 10 2.90 9.96 13.21
N LEU A 11 3.00 8.65 13.44
CA LEU A 11 1.85 7.75 13.39
C LEU A 11 0.83 8.18 14.46
N PRO A 12 -0.48 8.22 14.15
CA PRO A 12 -1.52 8.48 15.16
C PRO A 12 -1.70 7.26 16.05
N SER A 13 -0.77 7.07 16.99
CA SER A 13 -0.74 5.97 17.96
C SER A 13 -1.06 6.48 19.36
N PRO A 14 -2.03 5.87 20.07
CA PRO A 14 -2.96 4.82 19.62
C PRO A 14 -4.10 5.36 18.71
N PRO A 15 -4.74 4.53 17.86
CA PRO A 15 -4.65 3.06 17.84
C PRO A 15 -3.72 2.48 16.76
N ALA A 16 -3.05 3.29 15.93
CA ALA A 16 -2.23 2.76 14.85
C ALA A 16 -0.91 2.13 15.36
N ILE A 17 -0.51 1.02 14.71
CA ILE A 17 0.73 0.29 14.97
C ILE A 17 1.55 0.29 13.67
N ASP A 18 2.84 0.61 13.76
CA ASP A 18 3.74 0.56 12.60
C ASP A 18 3.89 -0.89 12.12
N PHE A 19 3.65 -1.10 10.82
CA PHE A 19 3.77 -2.40 10.15
C PHE A 19 5.17 -3.02 10.32
N SER A 20 6.23 -2.19 10.32
CA SER A 20 7.62 -2.66 10.40
C SER A 20 8.09 -2.96 11.84
N SER A 21 7.31 -2.58 12.84
CA SER A 21 7.61 -2.80 14.25
C SER A 21 7.53 -4.30 14.63
N PRO A 22 8.14 -4.72 15.76
CA PRO A 22 7.99 -6.09 16.25
C PRO A 22 6.53 -6.50 16.46
N GLU A 23 5.69 -5.58 16.94
CA GLU A 23 4.27 -5.81 17.14
C GLU A 23 3.50 -5.93 15.82
N GLY A 24 3.76 -5.03 14.86
CA GLY A 24 3.16 -5.10 13.52
C GLY A 24 3.48 -6.39 12.79
N LYS A 25 4.75 -6.84 12.87
CA LYS A 25 5.18 -8.13 12.31
C LYS A 25 4.49 -9.31 12.97
N LYS A 26 4.31 -9.27 14.29
CA LYS A 26 3.58 -10.32 15.04
C LYS A 26 2.13 -10.40 14.56
N LEU A 27 1.42 -9.28 14.52
CA LEU A 27 0.02 -9.22 14.04
C LEU A 27 -0.14 -9.71 12.60
N PHE A 28 0.77 -9.29 11.70
CA PHE A 28 0.76 -9.76 10.33
C PHE A 28 1.00 -11.27 10.24
N THR A 29 1.94 -11.80 11.03
CA THR A 29 2.26 -13.23 11.05
C THR A 29 1.08 -14.06 11.56
N GLU A 30 0.40 -13.60 12.62
CA GLU A 30 -0.83 -14.23 13.13
C GLU A 30 -1.93 -14.25 12.08
N ALA A 31 -2.23 -13.10 11.46
CA ALA A 31 -3.24 -13.02 10.40
C ALA A 31 -2.88 -13.85 9.15
N LEU A 32 -1.59 -14.00 8.86
CA LEU A 32 -1.09 -14.87 7.80
C LEU A 32 -1.31 -16.35 8.13
N HIS A 33 -1.00 -16.78 9.35
CA HIS A 33 -1.29 -18.15 9.80
C HIS A 33 -2.78 -18.48 9.80
N ASP A 34 -3.64 -17.50 10.08
CA ASP A 34 -5.09 -17.65 10.04
C ASP A 34 -5.66 -17.64 8.59
N GLY A 35 -4.83 -17.48 7.56
CA GLY A 35 -5.24 -17.48 6.15
C GLY A 35 -5.90 -16.18 5.67
N ASN A 36 -5.86 -15.11 6.47
CA ASN A 36 -6.50 -13.83 6.13
C ASN A 36 -5.63 -12.91 5.26
N MET A 37 -4.37 -13.26 5.00
CA MET A 37 -3.39 -12.40 4.31
C MET A 37 -2.95 -12.89 2.92
N GLU A 38 -3.63 -13.87 2.33
CA GLU A 38 -3.27 -14.42 1.00
C GLU A 38 -3.21 -13.33 -0.11
N GLY A 39 -4.12 -12.35 -0.05
CA GLY A 39 -4.15 -11.23 -0.99
C GLY A 39 -2.93 -10.32 -0.91
N PHE A 40 -2.26 -10.26 0.25
CA PHE A 40 -1.09 -9.41 0.48
C PHE A 40 0.04 -9.73 -0.50
N PHE A 41 0.33 -11.01 -0.76
CA PHE A 41 1.43 -11.41 -1.63
C PHE A 41 1.28 -10.92 -3.07
N LYS A 42 0.04 -10.90 -3.59
CA LYS A 42 -0.23 -10.36 -4.92
C LYS A 42 -0.08 -8.85 -4.93
N LEU A 43 -0.66 -8.16 -3.95
CA LEU A 43 -0.60 -6.71 -3.85
C LEU A 43 0.82 -6.17 -3.66
N ILE A 44 1.59 -6.78 -2.75
CA ILE A 44 2.95 -6.30 -2.42
C ILE A 44 3.90 -6.42 -3.61
N SER A 45 3.71 -7.42 -4.47
CA SER A 45 4.52 -7.59 -5.70
C SER A 45 4.37 -6.42 -6.69
N SER A 46 3.25 -5.69 -6.59
CA SER A 46 2.93 -4.53 -7.43
C SER A 46 2.98 -3.20 -6.67
N PHE A 47 3.52 -3.18 -5.44
CA PHE A 47 3.52 -1.99 -4.59
C PHE A 47 4.19 -0.80 -5.26
N ASN A 48 3.49 0.34 -5.28
CA ASN A 48 3.96 1.55 -5.93
C ASN A 48 3.67 2.78 -5.07
N THR A 49 4.65 3.67 -4.98
CA THR A 49 4.49 4.98 -4.33
C THR A 49 3.72 5.91 -5.26
N GLN A 50 2.73 6.63 -4.73
CA GLN A 50 2.01 7.65 -5.50
C GLN A 50 2.98 8.70 -6.06
N SER A 51 2.87 9.01 -7.35
CA SER A 51 3.78 9.96 -8.01
C SER A 51 3.50 11.42 -7.61
N GLU A 52 2.25 11.71 -7.21
CA GLU A 52 1.81 13.04 -6.78
C GLU A 52 0.98 12.92 -5.49
N PRO A 53 0.94 13.95 -4.61
CA PRO A 53 0.20 13.91 -3.34
C PRO A 53 -1.29 13.59 -3.47
N THR A 54 -1.92 13.90 -4.60
CA THR A 54 -3.35 13.69 -4.85
C THR A 54 -3.66 12.38 -5.58
N PHE A 55 -2.64 11.57 -5.93
CA PHE A 55 -2.77 10.39 -6.81
C PHE A 55 -2.86 9.05 -6.06
N CYS A 56 -3.28 9.04 -4.79
CA CYS A 56 -3.43 7.80 -4.02
C CYS A 56 -4.37 6.79 -4.73
N GLY A 57 -5.51 7.24 -5.25
CA GLY A 57 -6.45 6.37 -5.97
C GLY A 57 -5.88 5.74 -7.24
N LEU A 58 -5.07 6.48 -8.01
CA LEU A 58 -4.43 5.97 -9.22
C LEU A 58 -3.37 4.92 -8.90
N ALA A 59 -2.56 5.16 -7.86
CA ALA A 59 -1.59 4.19 -7.38
C ALA A 59 -2.28 2.89 -6.91
N SER A 60 -3.32 3.01 -6.09
CA SER A 60 -4.11 1.86 -5.63
C SER A 60 -4.77 1.09 -6.77
N LEU A 61 -5.38 1.77 -7.74
CA LEU A 61 -6.01 1.12 -8.89
C LEU A 61 -4.97 0.34 -9.72
N THR A 62 -3.81 0.95 -9.97
CA THR A 62 -2.72 0.30 -10.72
C THR A 62 -2.22 -0.95 -9.98
N MET A 63 -2.02 -0.87 -8.67
CA MET A 63 -1.64 -2.04 -7.86
C MET A 63 -2.65 -3.18 -7.98
N VAL A 64 -3.95 -2.87 -7.88
CA VAL A 64 -5.03 -3.88 -7.95
C VAL A 64 -5.13 -4.50 -9.35
N LEU A 65 -5.08 -3.69 -10.42
CA LEU A 65 -5.13 -4.18 -11.79
C LEU A 65 -3.93 -5.10 -12.10
N ASN A 66 -2.73 -4.73 -11.67
CA ASN A 66 -1.53 -5.56 -11.82
C ASN A 66 -1.63 -6.86 -11.02
N ALA A 67 -2.08 -6.80 -9.76
CA ALA A 67 -2.26 -7.97 -8.91
C ALA A 67 -3.32 -8.96 -9.44
N LEU A 68 -4.31 -8.46 -10.21
CA LEU A 68 -5.32 -9.26 -10.89
C LEU A 68 -4.93 -9.65 -12.32
N ALA A 69 -3.77 -9.23 -12.81
CA ALA A 69 -3.31 -9.42 -14.19
C ALA A 69 -4.34 -8.95 -15.24
N ILE A 70 -5.00 -7.81 -14.99
CA ILE A 70 -6.00 -7.24 -15.90
C ILE A 70 -5.30 -6.28 -16.87
N ASP A 71 -5.41 -6.56 -18.16
CA ASP A 71 -5.04 -5.62 -19.21
C ASP A 71 -6.11 -4.52 -19.32
N PRO A 72 -5.76 -3.23 -19.13
CA PRO A 72 -6.69 -2.14 -19.35
C PRO A 72 -7.05 -1.90 -20.83
N CYS A 73 -6.53 -2.71 -21.76
CA CYS A 73 -6.70 -2.58 -23.21
C CYS A 73 -6.32 -1.17 -23.69
N ARG A 74 -5.26 -0.62 -23.10
CA ARG A 74 -4.73 0.72 -23.37
C ARG A 74 -3.25 0.58 -23.66
N ILE A 75 -2.82 1.10 -24.82
CA ILE A 75 -1.41 1.14 -25.19
C ILE A 75 -0.68 2.03 -24.17
N TRP A 76 0.27 1.46 -23.44
CA TRP A 76 1.08 2.17 -22.47
C TRP A 76 2.50 2.39 -23.02
N LYS A 77 2.88 3.67 -23.17
CA LYS A 77 4.21 4.15 -23.61
C LYS A 77 4.90 3.23 -24.64
N GLY A 78 4.50 3.39 -25.89
CA GLY A 78 5.07 2.73 -27.06
C GLY A 78 4.14 2.92 -28.25
N ASN A 79 4.68 3.14 -29.44
CA ASN A 79 3.92 3.15 -30.69
C ASN A 79 3.73 1.72 -31.20
#